data_AF-A0A6M4G7D9-F1
#
_entry.id   AF-A0A6M4G7D9-F1
#
_cell.length_a   1.000
_cell.length_b   1.000
_cell.length_c   1.000
_cell.angle_alpha   90.00
_cell.angle_beta   90.00
_cell.angle_gamma   90.00
#
_symmetry.space_group_name_H-M   'P 1'
#
loop_
_entity.id
_entity.type
_entity.pdbx_description
1 polymer ?
#
loop_
_entity_poly.entity_id
_entity_poly.type
_entity_poly.pdbx_seq_one_letter_code
_entity_poly.pdbx_strand_id
1 'polypeptide(L)'
;MASAIENGMTLWMWPLMATQLAYDWVETMTSAQSVIDARMPVISVAWANPFTADYRELAQMVTEKTNAFGQSQQTISAAQGKVRRAGEANARALGRLSGGGWLGWSEWKQVVERNLEIATTLAMLPTTALAPIHSKATANARRLSRF
;
A
#
# COMPACT_ATOMS: atom_id res chain seq x y z
N MET A 1 1.24 -16.92 8.53
CA MET A 1 0.84 -16.89 7.11
C MET A 1 -0.66 -17.01 7.09
N ALA A 2 -1.34 -16.27 6.22
CA ALA A 2 -2.77 -16.43 6.04
C ALA A 2 -3.08 -17.85 5.55
N SER A 3 -4.16 -18.45 6.04
CA SER A 3 -4.55 -19.79 5.60
C SER A 3 -5.00 -19.78 4.14
N ALA A 4 -4.98 -20.95 3.47
CA ALA A 4 -5.49 -21.06 2.10
C ALA A 4 -6.96 -20.59 2.00
N ILE A 5 -7.74 -20.79 3.06
CA ILE A 5 -9.14 -20.34 3.16
C ILE A 5 -9.18 -18.80 3.21
N GLU A 6 -8.35 -18.16 4.03
CA GLU A 6 -8.28 -16.69 4.11
C GLU A 6 -7.87 -16.04 2.80
N ASN A 7 -6.84 -16.58 2.14
CA ASN A 7 -6.41 -16.10 0.82
C ASN A 7 -7.51 -16.30 -0.22
N GLY A 8 -8.18 -17.46 -0.20
CA GLY A 8 -9.33 -17.74 -1.06
C GLY A 8 -10.49 -16.78 -0.83
N MET A 9 -10.85 -16.48 0.42
CA MET A 9 -11.88 -15.50 0.77
C MET A 9 -11.50 -14.10 0.34
N THR A 10 -10.24 -13.70 0.49
CA THR A 10 -9.75 -12.38 0.08
C THR A 10 -9.91 -12.19 -1.43
N LEU A 11 -9.53 -13.20 -2.22
CA LEU A 11 -9.74 -13.18 -3.67
C LEU A 11 -11.22 -13.22 -4.06
N TRP A 12 -12.04 -13.97 -3.32
CA TRP A 12 -13.48 -14.01 -3.57
C TRP A 12 -14.15 -12.65 -3.29
N MET A 13 -13.71 -11.95 -2.25
CA MET A 13 -14.16 -10.60 -1.90
C MET A 13 -13.50 -9.50 -2.75
N TRP A 14 -12.61 -9.83 -3.68
CA TRP A 14 -11.89 -8.87 -4.53
C TRP A 14 -12.76 -7.73 -5.07
N PRO A 15 -13.99 -7.97 -5.60
CA PRO A 15 -14.81 -6.87 -6.10
C PRO A 15 -15.12 -5.82 -5.03
N LEU A 16 -15.41 -6.24 -3.79
CA LEU A 16 -15.65 -5.34 -2.67
C LEU A 16 -14.39 -4.55 -2.29
N MET A 17 -13.24 -5.20 -2.36
CA MET A 17 -11.96 -4.55 -2.08
C MET A 17 -11.61 -3.51 -3.15
N ALA A 18 -11.91 -3.80 -4.41
CA ALA A 18 -11.75 -2.87 -5.52
C ALA A 18 -12.68 -1.66 -5.37
N THR A 19 -13.93 -1.87 -4.91
CA THR A 19 -14.84 -0.75 -4.61
C THR A 19 -14.34 0.11 -3.45
N GLN A 20 -13.81 -0.51 -2.39
CA GLN A 20 -13.22 0.23 -1.27
C GLN A 20 -12.00 1.03 -1.72
N LEU A 21 -11.12 0.43 -2.53
CA LEU A 21 -9.97 1.12 -3.11
C LEU A 21 -10.40 2.34 -3.93
N ALA A 22 -11.44 2.21 -4.76
CA ALA A 22 -11.95 3.32 -5.56
C ALA A 22 -12.50 4.44 -4.65
N TYR A 23 -13.23 4.08 -3.60
CA TYR A 23 -13.72 5.04 -2.60
C TYR A 23 -12.56 5.76 -1.89
N ASP A 24 -11.61 5.00 -1.33
CA ASP A 24 -10.44 5.53 -0.63
C ASP A 24 -9.61 6.45 -1.53
N TRP A 25 -9.50 6.12 -2.82
CA TRP A 25 -8.83 6.94 -3.82
C TRP A 25 -9.53 8.29 -4.02
N VAL A 26 -10.85 8.29 -4.23
CA VAL A 26 -11.64 9.53 -4.38
C VAL A 26 -11.58 10.36 -3.10
N GLU A 27 -11.72 9.75 -1.93
CA GLU A 27 -11.61 10.45 -0.65
C GLU A 27 -10.19 11.03 -0.44
N THR A 28 -9.14 10.31 -0.90
CA THR A 28 -7.77 10.83 -0.87
C THR A 28 -7.63 12.06 -1.75
N MET A 29 -8.18 12.04 -2.97
CA MET A 29 -8.11 13.17 -3.91
C MET A 29 -8.83 14.40 -3.37
N THR A 30 -10.05 14.23 -2.88
CA THR A 30 -10.83 15.33 -2.28
C THR A 30 -10.15 15.89 -1.03
N SER A 31 -9.64 15.02 -0.15
CA SER A 31 -8.87 15.44 1.04
C SER A 31 -7.57 16.16 0.67
N ALA A 32 -6.86 15.69 -0.36
CA ALA A 32 -5.65 16.34 -0.84
C ALA A 32 -5.93 17.76 -1.33
N GLN A 33 -7.03 17.96 -2.06
CA GLN A 33 -7.45 19.29 -2.50
C GLN A 33 -7.68 20.22 -1.31
N SER A 34 -8.46 19.79 -0.31
CA SER A 34 -8.70 20.60 0.91
C SER A 34 -7.41 20.94 1.67
N VAL A 35 -6.46 19.99 1.73
CA VAL A 35 -5.15 20.22 2.36
C VAL A 35 -4.32 21.24 1.59
N ILE A 36 -4.33 21.18 0.25
CA ILE A 36 -3.64 22.14 -0.59
C ILE A 36 -4.24 23.53 -0.39
N ASP A 37 -5.56 23.65 -0.49
CA ASP A 37 -6.26 24.93 -0.35
C ASP A 37 -5.97 25.60 1.01
N ALA A 38 -5.94 24.82 2.09
CA ALA A 38 -5.61 25.32 3.42
C ALA A 38 -4.13 25.71 3.60
N ARG A 39 -3.19 25.05 2.90
CA ARG A 39 -1.74 25.27 3.05
C ARG A 39 -1.17 26.31 2.08
N MET A 40 -1.85 26.59 0.97
CA MET A 40 -1.42 27.59 -0.01
C MET A 40 -1.21 28.98 0.61
N PRO A 41 -2.10 29.50 1.49
CA PRO A 41 -1.86 30.76 2.18
C PRO A 41 -0.61 30.74 3.07
N VAL A 42 -0.40 29.67 3.85
CA VAL A 42 0.79 29.50 4.73
C VAL A 42 2.08 29.56 3.91
N ILE A 43 2.12 28.88 2.77
CA ILE A 43 3.26 28.88 1.86
C ILE A 43 3.47 30.28 1.26
N SER A 44 2.38 30.96 0.86
CA SER A 44 2.47 32.30 0.28
C SER A 44 3.02 33.34 1.27
N VAL A 45 2.59 33.31 2.53
CA VAL A 45 3.08 34.18 3.61
C VAL A 45 4.57 33.91 3.89
N ALA A 46 4.96 32.64 3.93
CA ALA A 46 6.35 32.26 4.11
C ALA A 46 7.26 32.72 2.96
N TRP A 47 6.74 32.72 1.73
CA TRP A 47 7.47 33.20 0.56
C TRP A 47 7.62 34.73 0.55
N ALA A 48 6.56 35.46 0.92
CA ALA A 48 6.55 36.92 0.97
C ALA A 48 7.37 37.47 2.15
N ASN A 49 7.34 36.80 3.31
CA ASN A 49 8.12 37.17 4.49
C ASN A 49 8.66 35.93 5.22
N PRO A 50 9.86 35.47 4.86
CA PRO A 50 10.48 34.32 5.49
C PRO A 50 10.69 34.49 7.00
N PHE A 51 10.93 35.70 7.51
CA PHE A 51 11.25 35.89 8.93
C PHE A 51 10.07 35.66 9.87
N THR A 52 8.84 35.69 9.35
CA THR A 52 7.61 35.45 10.12
C THR A 52 6.90 34.17 9.69
N ALA A 53 7.55 33.30 8.91
CA ALA A 53 6.96 32.08 8.40
C ALA A 53 6.67 31.07 9.52
N ASP A 54 5.58 30.30 9.38
CA ASP A 54 5.32 29.13 10.24
C ASP A 54 6.20 27.95 9.79
N TYR A 55 7.46 27.99 10.22
CA TYR A 55 8.44 26.94 9.95
C TYR A 55 8.04 25.58 10.54
N ARG A 56 7.21 25.56 11.58
CA ARG A 56 6.72 24.32 12.18
C ARG A 56 5.76 23.63 11.23
N GLU A 57 4.75 24.34 10.72
CA GLU A 57 3.83 23.78 9.73
C GLU A 57 4.57 23.39 8.45
N LEU A 58 5.48 24.25 7.94
CA LEU A 58 6.27 23.96 6.74
C LEU A 58 7.11 22.68 6.86
N ALA A 59 7.80 22.48 7.98
CA ALA A 59 8.56 21.25 8.23
C ALA A 59 7.66 20.02 8.38
N GLN A 60 6.49 20.18 8.99
CA GLN A 60 5.50 19.11 9.11
C GLN A 60 4.98 18.66 7.74
N MET A 61 4.72 19.58 6.80
CA MET A 61 4.23 19.24 5.46
C MET A 61 5.12 18.23 4.72
N VAL A 62 6.44 18.41 4.82
CA VAL A 62 7.42 17.52 4.18
C VAL A 62 7.48 16.19 4.92
N THR A 63 7.60 16.24 6.25
CA THR A 63 7.77 15.05 7.09
C THR A 63 6.55 14.12 7.03
N GLU A 64 5.35 14.67 6.95
CA GLU A 64 4.11 13.90 6.78
C GLU A 64 4.10 13.12 5.46
N LYS A 65 4.51 13.77 4.36
CA LYS A 65 4.56 13.13 3.04
C LYS A 65 5.62 12.04 3.01
N THR A 66 6.84 12.33 3.47
CA THR A 66 7.92 11.33 3.49
C THR A 66 7.58 10.13 4.35
N ASN A 67 6.94 10.32 5.50
CA ASN A 67 6.47 9.22 6.35
C ASN A 67 5.38 8.38 5.66
N ALA A 68 4.38 9.00 5.03
CA ALA A 68 3.30 8.28 4.34
C ALA A 68 3.84 7.45 3.17
N PHE A 69 4.66 8.06 2.32
CA PHE A 69 5.28 7.36 1.19
C PHE A 69 6.31 6.32 1.65
N GLY A 70 7.04 6.57 2.73
CA GLY A 70 7.94 5.60 3.34
C GLY A 70 7.21 4.33 3.81
N GLN A 71 6.08 4.48 4.50
CA GLN A 71 5.23 3.36 4.93
C GLN A 71 4.61 2.61 3.75
N SER A 72 4.16 3.35 2.72
CA SER A 72 3.70 2.75 1.46
C SER A 72 4.79 1.92 0.80
N GLN A 73 6.01 2.46 0.70
CA GLN A 73 7.16 1.77 0.12
C GLN A 73 7.57 0.53 0.91
N GLN A 74 7.51 0.57 2.24
CA GLN A 74 7.76 -0.60 3.09
C GLN A 74 6.75 -1.72 2.79
N THR A 75 5.47 -1.36 2.60
CA THR A 75 4.41 -2.31 2.25
C THR A 75 4.66 -2.95 0.88
N ILE A 76 5.01 -2.13 -0.12
CA ILE A 76 5.37 -2.60 -1.47
C ILE A 76 6.59 -3.53 -1.41
N SER A 77 7.64 -3.14 -0.69
CA SER A 77 8.86 -3.94 -0.58
C SER A 77 8.61 -5.27 0.14
N ALA A 78 7.77 -5.28 1.17
CA ALA A 78 7.36 -6.50 1.85
C ALA A 78 6.57 -7.44 0.93
N ALA A 79 5.65 -6.90 0.12
CA ALA A 79 4.90 -7.65 -0.88
C ALA A 79 5.81 -8.25 -1.96
N GLN A 80 6.73 -7.45 -2.51
CA GLN A 80 7.75 -7.92 -3.45
C GLN A 80 8.59 -9.06 -2.85
N GLY A 81 9.00 -8.93 -1.58
CA GLY A 81 9.74 -9.95 -0.87
C GLY A 81 8.94 -11.26 -0.67
N LYS A 82 7.62 -11.19 -0.51
CA LYS A 82 6.75 -12.39 -0.46
C LYS A 82 6.66 -13.06 -1.83
N VAL A 83 6.36 -12.28 -2.86
CA VAL A 83 6.24 -12.78 -4.25
C VAL A 83 7.56 -13.41 -4.71
N ARG A 84 8.69 -12.76 -4.44
CA ARG A 84 10.02 -13.29 -4.81
C ARG A 84 10.30 -14.63 -4.14
N ARG A 85 10.11 -14.74 -2.82
CA ARG A 85 10.36 -15.98 -2.07
C ARG A 85 9.46 -17.13 -2.54
N ALA A 86 8.17 -16.84 -2.76
CA ALA A 86 7.23 -17.82 -3.27
C ALA A 86 7.56 -18.24 -4.71
N GLY A 87 7.98 -17.28 -5.55
CA GLY A 87 8.46 -17.52 -6.91
C GLY A 87 9.72 -18.39 -6.96
N GLU A 88 10.74 -18.08 -6.15
CA GLU A 88 11.95 -18.90 -6.01
C GLU A 88 11.62 -20.33 -5.56
N ALA A 89 10.70 -20.48 -4.61
CA ALA A 89 10.26 -21.79 -4.15
C ALA A 89 9.50 -22.56 -5.25
N ASN A 90 8.69 -21.88 -6.06
CA ASN A 90 8.00 -22.49 -7.20
C ASN A 90 9.00 -22.86 -8.31
N ALA A 91 9.98 -22.00 -8.60
CA ALA A 91 11.05 -22.29 -9.56
C ALA A 91 11.86 -23.53 -9.16
N ARG A 92 12.18 -23.70 -7.88
CA ARG A 92 12.81 -24.94 -7.37
C ARG A 92 11.94 -26.18 -7.56
N ALA A 93 10.63 -26.07 -7.34
CA ALA A 93 9.70 -27.19 -7.55
C ALA A 93 9.59 -27.56 -9.04
N LEU A 94 9.48 -26.57 -9.92
CA LEU A 94 9.46 -26.75 -11.37
C LEU A 94 10.79 -27.28 -11.92
N GLY A 95 11.92 -26.81 -11.39
CA GLY A 95 13.26 -27.29 -11.74
C GLY A 95 13.41 -28.80 -11.51
N ARG A 96 12.88 -29.31 -10.39
CA ARG A 96 12.86 -30.75 -10.10
C ARG A 96 12.02 -31.55 -11.10
N LEU A 97 10.86 -31.03 -11.50
CA LEU A 97 10.04 -31.64 -12.57
C LEU A 97 10.79 -31.69 -13.90
N SER A 98 11.43 -30.58 -14.30
CA SER A 98 12.18 -30.52 -15.56
C SER A 98 13.43 -31.41 -15.58
N GLY A 99 13.99 -31.71 -14.41
CA GLY A 99 15.11 -32.64 -14.25
C GLY A 99 14.71 -34.13 -14.20
N GLY A 100 13.45 -34.47 -14.52
CA GLY A 100 12.94 -35.85 -14.51
C GLY A 100 12.45 -36.33 -13.14
N GLY A 101 12.41 -35.46 -12.12
CA GLY A 101 11.80 -35.75 -10.83
C GLY A 101 10.27 -35.65 -10.84
N TRP A 102 9.62 -36.19 -9.82
CA TRP A 102 8.17 -36.11 -9.63
C TRP A 102 7.84 -35.24 -8.42
N LEU A 103 6.70 -34.51 -8.46
CA LEU A 103 6.17 -33.81 -7.30
C LEU A 103 5.17 -34.69 -6.56
N GLY A 104 5.43 -34.92 -5.28
CA GLY A 104 4.48 -35.56 -4.39
C GLY A 104 3.24 -34.69 -4.15
N TRP A 105 2.17 -35.31 -3.63
CA TRP A 105 0.92 -34.60 -3.31
C TRP A 105 1.11 -33.42 -2.33
N SER A 106 1.98 -33.58 -1.33
CA SER A 106 2.30 -32.52 -0.37
C SER A 106 2.96 -31.30 -1.04
N GLU A 107 3.82 -31.53 -2.01
CA GLU A 107 4.54 -30.48 -2.72
C GLU A 107 3.62 -29.75 -3.69
N TRP A 108 2.71 -30.48 -4.36
CA TRP A 108 1.63 -29.89 -5.16
C TRP A 108 0.75 -28.96 -4.32
N LYS A 109 0.31 -29.38 -3.14
CA LYS A 109 -0.46 -28.53 -2.22
C LYS A 109 0.31 -27.24 -1.87
N GLN A 110 1.59 -27.36 -1.54
CA GLN A 110 2.40 -26.18 -1.23
C GLN A 110 2.56 -25.23 -2.42
N VAL A 111 2.66 -25.75 -3.66
CA VAL A 111 2.72 -24.90 -4.87
C VAL A 111 1.41 -24.14 -5.03
N VAL A 112 0.27 -24.80 -4.85
CA VAL A 112 -1.06 -24.15 -4.91
C VAL A 112 -1.20 -23.10 -3.82
N GLU A 113 -0.85 -23.41 -2.56
CA GLU A 113 -0.90 -22.47 -1.44
C GLU A 113 -0.02 -21.23 -1.68
N ARG A 114 1.20 -21.41 -2.21
CA ARG A 114 2.09 -20.30 -2.57
C ARG A 114 1.54 -19.44 -3.69
N ASN A 115 0.97 -20.05 -4.73
CA ASN A 115 0.35 -19.30 -5.82
C ASN A 115 -0.86 -18.51 -5.34
N LEU A 116 -1.64 -19.08 -4.41
CA LEU A 116 -2.76 -18.40 -3.79
C LEU A 116 -2.31 -17.21 -2.92
N GLU A 117 -1.21 -17.37 -2.17
CA GLU A 117 -0.58 -16.27 -1.43
C GLU A 117 -0.06 -15.17 -2.36
N ILE A 118 0.58 -15.53 -3.49
CA ILE A 118 1.04 -14.56 -4.51
C ILE A 118 -0.14 -13.79 -5.07
N ALA A 119 -1.18 -14.48 -5.52
CA ALA A 119 -2.38 -13.87 -6.10
C ALA A 119 -3.02 -12.91 -5.10
N THR A 120 -3.18 -13.33 -3.84
CA THR A 120 -3.73 -12.49 -2.77
C THR A 120 -2.83 -11.30 -2.46
N THR A 121 -1.52 -11.48 -2.43
CA THR A 121 -0.56 -10.39 -2.18
C THR A 121 -0.62 -9.34 -3.27
N LEU A 122 -0.64 -9.75 -4.54
CA LEU A 122 -0.73 -8.85 -5.69
C LEU A 122 -2.08 -8.16 -5.75
N ALA A 123 -3.14 -8.90 -5.44
CA ALA A 123 -4.47 -8.36 -5.28
C ALA A 123 -4.47 -7.23 -4.22
N MET A 124 -4.02 -7.52 -3.02
CA MET A 124 -4.09 -6.57 -1.90
C MET A 124 -3.12 -5.39 -2.02
N LEU A 125 -2.15 -5.46 -2.92
CA LEU A 125 -1.07 -4.50 -3.00
C LEU A 125 -1.55 -3.05 -3.20
N PRO A 126 -2.48 -2.72 -4.13
CA PRO A 126 -2.91 -1.34 -4.33
C PRO A 126 -3.58 -0.75 -3.08
N THR A 127 -4.47 -1.50 -2.43
CA THR A 127 -5.17 -1.07 -1.21
C THR A 127 -4.20 -0.85 -0.05
N THR A 128 -3.32 -1.82 0.19
CA THR A 128 -2.36 -1.75 1.30
C THR A 128 -1.28 -0.70 1.07
N ALA A 129 -0.85 -0.48 -0.18
CA ALA A 129 0.09 0.57 -0.55
C ALA A 129 -0.53 1.98 -0.43
N LEU A 130 -1.81 2.14 -0.74
CA LEU A 130 -2.49 3.44 -0.66
C LEU A 130 -2.89 3.81 0.77
N ALA A 131 -3.16 2.84 1.64
CA ALA A 131 -3.70 3.06 2.98
C ALA A 131 -2.94 4.13 3.82
N PRO A 132 -1.58 4.16 3.86
CA PRO A 132 -0.87 5.21 4.60
C PRO A 132 -1.07 6.61 4.02
N ILE A 133 -1.17 6.71 2.70
CA ILE A 133 -1.38 7.99 1.98
C ILE A 133 -2.79 8.48 2.24
N HIS A 134 -3.80 7.62 2.06
CA HIS A 134 -5.20 7.92 2.33
C HIS A 134 -5.39 8.37 3.79
N SER A 135 -4.85 7.62 4.75
CA SER A 135 -4.93 7.95 6.18
C SER A 135 -4.35 9.33 6.49
N LYS A 136 -3.19 9.67 5.92
CA LYS A 136 -2.56 10.98 6.15
C LYS A 136 -3.29 12.11 5.43
N ALA A 137 -3.80 11.89 4.22
CA ALA A 137 -4.58 12.89 3.51
C ALA A 137 -5.85 13.25 4.28
N THR A 138 -6.63 12.25 4.70
CA THR A 138 -7.88 12.46 5.46
C THR A 138 -7.63 13.06 6.84
N ALA A 139 -6.61 12.58 7.57
CA ALA A 139 -6.25 13.14 8.87
C ALA A 139 -5.81 14.62 8.76
N ASN A 140 -5.03 14.97 7.73
CA ASN A 140 -4.61 16.35 7.50
C ASN A 140 -5.79 17.24 7.11
N ALA A 141 -6.68 16.78 6.23
CA ALA A 141 -7.89 17.52 5.88
C ALA A 141 -8.73 17.83 7.13
N ARG A 142 -8.94 16.84 8.02
CA ARG A 142 -9.66 17.03 9.29
C ARG A 142 -8.94 17.94 10.27
N ARG A 143 -7.60 17.93 10.30
CA ARG A 143 -6.81 18.83 11.17
C ARG A 143 -6.93 20.27 10.68
N LEU A 144 -6.77 20.49 9.39
CA LEU A 144 -6.76 21.81 8.77
C LEU A 144 -8.15 22.44 8.70
N SER A 145 -9.23 21.64 8.62
CA SER A 145 -10.60 22.17 8.67
C SER A 145 -11.02 22.72 10.05
N ARG A 146 -10.16 22.59 11.07
CA ARG A 146 -10.41 23.12 12.42
C ARG A 146 -9.74 24.48 12.65
N PHE A 147 -8.98 24.97 11.68
CA PHE A 147 -8.34 26.27 11.67
C PHE A 147 -9.07 27.17 10.67
#